data_AF-A0A0F9HSJ6-F1
#
_entry.id   AF-A0A0F9HSJ6-F1
#
_cell.length_a   1.000
_cell.length_b   1.000
_cell.length_c   1.000
_cell.angle_alpha   90.00
_cell.angle_beta   90.00
_cell.angle_gamma   90.00
#
_symmetry.space_group_name_H-M   'P 1'
#
loop_
_entity.id
_entity.type
_entity.pdbx_description
1 polymer ?
#
loop_
_entity_poly.entity_id
_entity_poly.type
_entity_poly.pdbx_seq_one_letter_code
_entity_poly.pdbx_strand_id
1 'polypeptide(L)'
;MKKSQLITVITLIILVAFTLKAYGGGGDSRDSGNGGSGGNKELSATPEELAFQHIEGAMDKFHKVFDVYIALSAAGNHFVTLGRISSSGDEDKVEINPGFTVNCFSGAACIENRFYSSGNNWGGWYFMNGVLEGEETQPKLNWGDYPDAGIDLTRTTTLTFWARGENGGERVEFFVFGVGRDPATGDPIKPYPDSSPKVSLGYVTLNNTWTKYTIDLIGKDMSYVLGGFGWVTNTDENNNQDTTFYLDDIRYDKSRLNDPRFLVSYETIPSSLDFDNIMKNIAFTYDNAWF
;
A
#
# COMPACT_ATOMS: atom_id res chain seq x y z
N MET A 1 -22.16 40.33 52.02
CA MET A 1 -21.57 39.15 52.70
C MET A 1 -20.83 38.34 51.65
N LYS A 2 -19.49 38.49 51.56
CA LYS A 2 -18.44 37.46 51.81
C LYS A 2 -18.65 36.17 51.00
N LYS A 3 -17.71 35.65 50.19
CA LYS A 3 -16.25 35.85 50.04
C LYS A 3 -15.81 35.26 48.68
N SER A 4 -14.83 35.93 48.05
CA SER A 4 -13.65 35.49 47.28
C SER A 4 -13.56 34.04 46.73
N GLN A 5 -12.98 33.77 45.57
CA GLN A 5 -11.55 33.94 45.25
C GLN A 5 -11.28 33.90 43.73
N LEU A 6 -10.27 34.68 43.32
CA LEU A 6 -9.54 34.68 42.04
C LEU A 6 -8.87 33.33 41.75
N ILE A 7 -8.80 32.92 40.48
CA ILE A 7 -7.81 31.93 40.01
C ILE A 7 -7.06 32.52 38.81
N THR A 8 -5.75 32.62 39.00
CA THR A 8 -4.73 33.20 38.13
C THR A 8 -4.16 32.14 37.18
N VAL A 9 -3.85 32.57 35.96
CA VAL A 9 -3.18 31.83 34.87
C VAL A 9 -1.74 31.48 35.26
N ILE A 10 -1.31 30.23 35.03
CA ILE A 10 0.10 29.82 35.09
C ILE A 10 0.44 29.03 33.81
N THR A 11 1.36 29.58 33.03
CA THR A 11 2.02 28.97 31.87
C THR A 11 3.09 28.00 32.36
N LEU A 12 3.05 26.74 31.92
CA LEU A 12 4.03 25.70 32.27
C LEU A 12 4.99 25.47 31.10
N ILE A 13 6.26 25.82 31.29
CA ILE A 13 7.38 25.46 30.40
C ILE A 13 7.91 24.11 30.91
N ILE A 14 7.82 23.06 30.09
CA ILE A 14 8.43 21.75 30.39
C ILE A 14 9.73 21.64 29.58
N LEU A 15 10.85 21.67 30.28
CA LEU A 15 12.17 21.31 29.76
C LEU A 15 12.47 19.89 30.28
N VAL A 16 12.44 18.88 29.41
CA VAL A 16 12.85 17.51 29.77
C VAL A 16 14.32 17.34 29.41
N ALA A 17 15.20 17.44 30.42
CA ALA A 17 16.57 16.97 30.34
C ALA A 17 16.65 15.58 30.99
N PHE A 18 16.83 14.54 30.19
CA PHE A 18 17.15 13.20 30.68
C PHE A 18 18.67 13.09 30.90
N THR A 19 19.10 13.15 32.17
CA THR A 19 20.41 12.63 32.59
C THR A 19 20.19 11.48 33.55
N LEU A 20 20.47 10.24 33.12
CA LEU A 20 20.61 9.11 34.04
C LEU A 20 21.98 9.23 34.75
N LYS A 21 21.95 9.51 36.06
CA LYS A 21 23.10 9.27 36.94
C LYS A 21 23.10 7.81 37.36
N ALA A 22 24.15 7.09 37.00
CA ALA A 22 24.53 5.84 37.64
C ALA A 22 24.93 6.12 39.10
N TYR A 23 24.39 5.34 40.03
CA TYR A 23 24.74 5.32 41.43
C TYR A 23 25.74 4.18 41.67
N GLY A 24 26.83 4.46 42.38
CA GLY A 24 27.80 3.44 42.79
C GLY A 24 29.18 4.04 43.08
N GLY A 25 29.34 4.61 44.26
CA GLY A 25 30.64 5.05 44.77
C GLY A 25 31.28 3.99 45.68
N GLY A 26 32.61 3.93 45.62
CA GLY A 26 33.46 3.59 46.78
C GLY A 26 34.33 2.33 46.64
N GLY A 27 35.66 2.53 46.69
CA GLY A 27 36.59 1.56 47.27
C GLY A 27 37.72 1.08 46.36
N ASP A 28 38.93 1.62 46.61
CA ASP A 28 40.21 1.21 46.05
C ASP A 28 40.76 -0.04 46.79
N SER A 29 41.17 -1.10 46.08
CA SER A 29 42.40 -1.88 46.31
C SER A 29 42.49 -3.17 45.47
N ARG A 30 43.71 -3.37 44.93
CA ARG A 30 44.34 -4.52 44.26
C ARG A 30 43.79 -5.92 44.58
N ASP A 31 43.58 -6.77 43.55
CA ASP A 31 44.31 -8.03 43.31
C ASP A 31 43.86 -8.69 41.98
N SER A 32 44.65 -9.67 41.57
CA SER A 32 44.83 -10.36 40.30
C SER A 32 43.80 -11.47 40.03
N GLY A 33 43.54 -11.78 38.75
CA GLY A 33 43.16 -13.13 38.33
C GLY A 33 41.85 -13.30 37.55
N ASN A 34 42.00 -13.65 36.27
CA ASN A 34 41.27 -14.65 35.47
C ASN A 34 39.73 -14.62 35.38
N GLY A 35 39.19 -14.68 34.15
CA GLY A 35 37.82 -15.13 33.91
C GLY A 35 37.18 -14.53 32.68
N GLY A 36 37.30 -15.22 31.54
CA GLY A 36 36.48 -14.93 30.36
C GLY A 36 35.00 -15.07 30.68
N SER A 37 34.22 -14.05 30.34
CA SER A 37 32.78 -14.14 30.24
C SER A 37 32.39 -13.46 28.93
N GLY A 38 32.03 -14.29 27.96
CA GLY A 38 31.41 -13.86 26.71
C GLY A 38 30.07 -13.22 27.01
N GLY A 39 30.06 -11.91 27.19
CA GLY A 39 28.84 -11.12 27.10
C GLY A 39 28.47 -10.97 25.64
N ASN A 40 27.27 -11.43 25.28
CA ASN A 40 26.61 -11.07 24.03
C ASN A 40 26.57 -9.55 23.94
N LYS A 41 27.53 -8.98 23.19
CA LYS A 41 27.54 -7.58 22.83
C LYS A 41 26.51 -7.44 21.72
N GLU A 42 25.30 -7.06 22.10
CA GLU A 42 24.32 -6.50 21.16
C GLU A 42 25.02 -5.30 20.51
N LEU A 43 25.56 -5.52 19.31
CA LEU A 43 26.27 -4.51 18.55
C LEU A 43 25.21 -3.51 18.07
N SER A 44 24.99 -2.45 18.85
CA SER A 44 24.24 -1.29 18.39
C SER A 44 25.01 -0.67 17.24
N ALA A 45 24.37 -0.53 16.08
CA ALA A 45 24.95 0.10 14.90
C ALA A 45 25.51 1.49 15.23
N THR A 46 26.63 1.87 14.64
CA THR A 46 27.19 3.21 14.81
C THR A 46 26.29 4.26 14.14
N PRO A 47 26.37 5.54 14.52
CA PRO A 47 25.63 6.61 13.84
C PRO A 47 25.88 6.65 12.33
N GLU A 48 27.11 6.35 11.89
CA GLU A 48 27.47 6.26 10.48
C GLU A 48 26.76 5.10 9.78
N GLU A 49 26.72 3.92 10.40
CA GLU A 49 26.00 2.75 9.87
C GLU A 49 24.50 3.02 9.75
N LEU A 50 23.90 3.68 10.74
CA LEU A 50 22.50 4.09 10.69
C LEU A 50 22.23 5.11 9.56
N ALA A 51 23.15 6.05 9.33
CA ALA A 51 23.03 7.01 8.25
C ALA A 51 23.09 6.34 6.87
N PHE A 52 24.02 5.40 6.66
CA PHE A 52 24.09 4.63 5.42
C PHE A 52 22.83 3.78 5.21
N GLN A 53 22.37 3.06 6.23
CA GLN A 53 21.14 2.28 6.17
C GLN A 53 19.91 3.13 5.83
N HIS A 54 19.83 4.36 6.37
CA HIS A 54 18.76 5.28 6.05
C HIS A 54 18.79 5.70 4.57
N ILE A 55 19.96 6.08 4.04
CA ILE A 55 20.12 6.49 2.65
C ILE A 55 19.80 5.32 1.70
N GLU A 56 20.31 4.12 1.98
CA GLU A 56 20.00 2.92 1.20
C GLU A 56 18.49 2.61 1.24
N GLY A 57 17.87 2.70 2.42
CA GLY A 57 16.43 2.52 2.58
C GLY A 57 15.60 3.51 1.78
N ALA A 58 15.98 4.79 1.79
CA ALA A 58 15.31 5.84 1.02
C ALA A 58 15.49 5.65 -0.49
N MET A 59 16.70 5.32 -0.94
CA MET A 59 17.03 5.08 -2.34
C MET A 59 16.32 3.87 -2.92
N ASP A 60 16.19 2.78 -2.16
CA ASP A 60 15.63 1.53 -2.65
C ASP A 60 14.12 1.36 -2.38
N LYS A 61 13.47 2.34 -1.74
CA LYS A 61 12.08 2.26 -1.24
C LYS A 61 11.10 1.72 -2.29
N PHE A 62 11.19 2.20 -3.52
CA PHE A 62 10.31 1.81 -4.63
C PHE A 62 10.96 0.86 -5.64
N HIS A 63 12.09 0.25 -5.25
CA HIS A 63 12.93 -0.58 -6.13
C HIS A 63 13.10 -2.00 -5.63
N LYS A 64 12.68 -2.31 -4.41
CA LYS A 64 12.67 -3.68 -3.87
C LYS A 64 11.39 -4.44 -4.24
N VAL A 65 10.29 -3.72 -4.41
CA VAL A 65 8.98 -4.24 -4.81
C VAL A 65 8.37 -3.32 -5.87
N PHE A 66 7.32 -3.78 -6.52
CA PHE A 66 6.54 -2.98 -7.45
C PHE A 66 5.11 -2.84 -6.92
N ASP A 67 4.79 -1.64 -6.46
CA ASP A 67 3.53 -1.38 -5.76
C ASP A 67 2.41 -1.04 -6.72
N VAL A 68 1.27 -1.71 -6.54
CA VAL A 68 -0.03 -1.27 -7.09
C VAL A 68 -0.61 -0.19 -6.18
N TYR A 69 -0.57 -0.43 -4.86
CA TYR A 69 -1.07 0.50 -3.86
C TYR A 69 -0.33 0.35 -2.53
N ILE A 70 0.16 1.46 -1.97
CA ILE A 70 0.63 1.58 -0.57
C ILE A 70 -0.24 2.54 0.24
N ALA A 71 -0.60 3.67 -0.36
CA ALA A 71 -1.49 4.68 0.23
C ALA A 71 -2.02 5.59 -0.88
N LEU A 72 -3.12 6.33 -0.64
CA LEU A 72 -3.59 7.34 -1.59
C LEU A 72 -2.45 8.32 -1.95
N SER A 73 -2.24 8.51 -3.25
CA SER A 73 -1.24 9.40 -3.83
C SER A 73 0.23 9.06 -3.50
N ALA A 74 0.51 7.84 -3.00
CA ALA A 74 1.90 7.43 -2.81
C ALA A 74 2.64 7.36 -4.16
N ALA A 75 3.86 7.88 -4.19
CA ALA A 75 4.63 8.04 -5.42
C ALA A 75 5.00 6.71 -6.09
N GLY A 76 5.10 5.64 -5.30
CA GLY A 76 5.38 4.30 -5.80
C GLY A 76 4.19 3.56 -6.40
N ASN A 77 2.97 4.12 -6.33
CA ASN A 77 1.78 3.45 -6.87
C ASN A 77 1.86 3.38 -8.40
N HIS A 78 1.46 2.24 -8.94
CA HIS A 78 1.22 2.01 -10.36
C HIS A 78 -0.22 1.55 -10.57
N PHE A 79 -0.68 1.44 -11.82
CA PHE A 79 -2.07 1.06 -12.14
C PHE A 79 -3.12 1.98 -11.49
N VAL A 80 -2.85 3.29 -11.55
CA VAL A 80 -3.58 4.32 -10.80
C VAL A 80 -4.96 4.67 -11.38
N THR A 81 -5.37 4.03 -12.48
CA THR A 81 -6.69 4.24 -13.07
C THR A 81 -7.64 3.13 -12.58
N LEU A 82 -8.73 3.52 -11.93
CA LEU A 82 -9.68 2.58 -11.34
C LEU A 82 -10.81 2.27 -12.33
N GLY A 83 -10.83 1.06 -12.86
CA GLY A 83 -11.88 0.53 -13.73
C GLY A 83 -12.97 -0.15 -12.94
N ARG A 84 -14.16 0.46 -12.88
CA ARG A 84 -15.34 -0.18 -12.28
C ARG A 84 -15.87 -1.27 -13.20
N ILE A 85 -16.20 -2.42 -12.62
CA ILE A 85 -16.86 -3.53 -13.30
C ILE A 85 -18.09 -3.95 -12.48
N SER A 86 -19.25 -4.06 -13.12
CA SER A 86 -20.49 -4.40 -12.43
C SER A 86 -21.52 -4.99 -13.37
N SER A 87 -22.59 -5.52 -12.77
CA SER A 87 -23.84 -5.73 -13.48
C SER A 87 -24.32 -4.43 -14.14
N SER A 88 -24.92 -4.55 -15.32
CA SER A 88 -25.42 -3.41 -16.09
C SER A 88 -26.50 -2.67 -15.30
N GLY A 89 -26.29 -1.37 -15.02
CA GLY A 89 -27.22 -0.55 -14.26
C GLY A 89 -26.99 -0.55 -12.74
N ASP A 90 -26.00 -1.31 -12.25
CA ASP A 90 -25.63 -1.39 -10.83
C ASP A 90 -24.29 -0.69 -10.54
N GLU A 91 -23.93 0.30 -11.36
CA GLU A 91 -22.72 1.08 -11.19
C GLU A 91 -22.65 1.80 -9.83
N ASP A 92 -23.81 2.15 -9.25
CA ASP A 92 -23.96 2.73 -7.91
C ASP A 92 -23.88 1.70 -6.78
N LYS A 93 -23.83 0.40 -7.12
CA LYS A 93 -23.77 -0.70 -6.15
C LYS A 93 -22.36 -1.10 -5.77
N VAL A 94 -21.34 -0.45 -6.32
CA VAL A 94 -19.95 -0.74 -6.00
C VAL A 94 -19.16 0.55 -5.81
N GLU A 95 -18.53 0.68 -4.65
CA GLU A 95 -17.78 1.86 -4.24
C GLU A 95 -16.36 1.48 -3.84
N ILE A 96 -15.43 2.41 -4.07
CA ILE A 96 -14.05 2.32 -3.63
C ILE A 96 -13.63 3.66 -3.05
N ASN A 97 -12.99 3.62 -1.89
CA ASN A 97 -12.39 4.77 -1.23
C ASN A 97 -10.91 4.45 -0.94
N PRO A 98 -9.99 4.81 -1.84
CA PRO A 98 -8.56 4.55 -1.65
C PRO A 98 -7.90 5.43 -0.58
N GLY A 99 -8.62 6.37 0.02
CA GLY A 99 -8.12 7.31 1.03
C GLY A 99 -8.66 7.05 2.43
N PHE A 100 -9.10 5.84 2.74
CA PHE A 100 -9.63 5.49 4.05
C PHE A 100 -8.50 5.48 5.09
N THR A 101 -8.72 6.05 6.29
CA THR A 101 -7.63 6.31 7.25
C THR A 101 -7.79 5.56 8.58
N VAL A 102 -8.84 4.73 8.72
CA VAL A 102 -9.15 4.07 9.99
C VAL A 102 -8.64 2.63 9.98
N ASN A 103 -7.85 2.25 10.98
CA ASN A 103 -7.37 0.87 11.18
C ASN A 103 -6.74 0.25 9.91
N CYS A 104 -5.90 1.03 9.22
CA CYS A 104 -5.12 0.57 8.08
C CYS A 104 -3.99 -0.37 8.53
N PHE A 105 -3.57 -1.28 7.64
CA PHE A 105 -2.52 -2.23 7.97
C PHE A 105 -1.17 -1.51 8.07
N SER A 106 -0.89 -0.64 7.11
CA SER A 106 0.34 0.14 7.03
C SER A 106 0.03 1.58 6.62
N GLY A 107 0.99 2.48 6.85
CA GLY A 107 0.91 3.86 6.38
C GLY A 107 -0.25 4.69 6.95
N ALA A 108 -0.61 5.74 6.22
CA ALA A 108 -1.62 6.73 6.62
C ALA A 108 -2.99 6.50 5.99
N ALA A 109 -3.09 5.63 4.98
CA ALA A 109 -4.33 5.35 4.28
C ALA A 109 -4.30 3.93 3.70
N CYS A 110 -5.49 3.35 3.59
CA CYS A 110 -5.78 2.07 2.98
C CYS A 110 -7.05 2.23 2.12
N ILE A 111 -7.47 1.14 1.46
CA ILE A 111 -8.65 1.16 0.59
C ILE A 111 -9.83 0.58 1.36
N GLU A 112 -10.94 1.31 1.43
CA GLU A 112 -12.25 0.78 1.79
C GLU A 112 -13.02 0.45 0.50
N ASN A 113 -13.61 -0.74 0.44
CA ASN A 113 -14.44 -1.20 -0.66
C ASN A 113 -15.83 -1.53 -0.15
N ARG A 114 -16.85 -1.16 -0.91
CA ARG A 114 -18.25 -1.49 -0.59
C ARG A 114 -18.96 -2.05 -1.80
N PHE A 115 -19.79 -3.05 -1.55
CA PHE A 115 -20.71 -3.62 -2.51
C PHE A 115 -22.10 -3.74 -1.88
N TYR A 116 -23.12 -3.23 -2.58
CA TYR A 116 -24.51 -3.25 -2.13
C TYR A 116 -25.26 -4.36 -2.86
N SER A 117 -25.71 -5.35 -2.09
CA SER A 117 -26.37 -6.55 -2.60
C SER A 117 -27.79 -6.23 -3.05
N SER A 118 -28.14 -6.61 -4.28
CA SER A 118 -29.47 -6.41 -4.85
C SER A 118 -29.78 -7.43 -5.94
N GLY A 119 -30.80 -8.27 -5.72
CA GLY A 119 -31.14 -9.33 -6.67
C GLY A 119 -29.97 -10.30 -6.84
N ASN A 120 -29.51 -10.54 -8.08
CA ASN A 120 -28.35 -11.39 -8.36
C ASN A 120 -27.19 -10.57 -8.94
N ASN A 121 -27.03 -9.32 -8.48
CA ASN A 121 -25.99 -8.44 -8.99
C ASN A 121 -24.58 -8.85 -8.53
N TRP A 122 -23.59 -8.32 -9.25
CA TRP A 122 -22.17 -8.43 -8.96
C TRP A 122 -21.47 -7.11 -9.25
N GLY A 123 -20.32 -6.90 -8.61
CA GLY A 123 -19.56 -5.67 -8.73
C GLY A 123 -18.13 -5.82 -8.26
N GLY A 124 -17.27 -4.93 -8.72
CA GLY A 124 -15.87 -4.91 -8.39
C GLY A 124 -15.12 -3.73 -8.98
N TRP A 125 -13.82 -3.70 -8.68
CA TRP A 125 -12.90 -2.70 -9.19
C TRP A 125 -11.64 -3.36 -9.71
N TYR A 126 -11.06 -2.72 -10.72
CA TYR A 126 -9.83 -3.11 -11.36
C TYR A 126 -8.84 -1.95 -11.33
N PHE A 127 -7.66 -2.16 -10.73
CA PHE A 127 -6.51 -1.27 -10.80
C PHE A 127 -5.82 -1.48 -12.14
N MET A 128 -5.85 -0.45 -12.98
CA MET A 128 -5.43 -0.55 -14.37
C MET A 128 -4.51 0.62 -14.77
N ASN A 129 -3.80 0.41 -15.87
CA ASN A 129 -3.22 1.52 -16.62
C ASN A 129 -4.28 2.16 -17.51
N GLY A 130 -4.26 3.48 -17.55
CA GLY A 130 -5.03 4.26 -18.51
C GLY A 130 -4.15 4.80 -19.63
N VAL A 131 -4.77 5.52 -20.56
CA VAL A 131 -4.10 6.22 -21.66
C VAL A 131 -4.47 7.70 -21.64
N LEU A 132 -3.51 8.55 -21.99
CA LEU A 132 -3.71 9.97 -22.25
C LEU A 132 -3.47 10.21 -23.74
N GLU A 133 -4.53 10.56 -24.45
CA GLU A 133 -4.47 10.90 -25.87
C GLU A 133 -4.63 12.41 -26.05
N GLY A 134 -3.60 13.07 -26.58
CA GLY A 134 -3.66 14.49 -26.92
C GLY A 134 -3.71 15.43 -25.70
N GLU A 135 -4.78 16.20 -25.56
CA GLU A 135 -4.92 17.30 -24.57
C GLU A 135 -5.63 16.88 -23.27
N GLU A 136 -5.77 15.58 -23.03
CA GLU A 136 -6.45 15.05 -21.85
C GLU A 136 -5.67 15.36 -20.56
N THR A 137 -6.40 15.72 -19.51
CA THR A 137 -5.84 15.96 -18.16
C THR A 137 -6.10 14.81 -17.20
N GLN A 138 -6.87 13.80 -17.63
CA GLN A 138 -7.15 12.58 -16.87
C GLN A 138 -7.08 11.37 -17.80
N PRO A 139 -6.41 10.28 -17.38
CA PRO A 139 -6.27 9.10 -18.21
C PRO A 139 -7.60 8.38 -18.41
N LYS A 140 -7.86 7.95 -19.64
CA LYS A 140 -8.98 7.07 -19.99
C LYS A 140 -8.64 5.62 -19.63
N LEU A 141 -9.64 4.84 -19.25
CA LEU A 141 -9.48 3.40 -19.03
C LEU A 141 -9.06 2.69 -20.32
N ASN A 142 -8.03 1.86 -20.25
CA ASN A 142 -7.61 1.01 -21.38
C ASN A 142 -7.99 -0.45 -21.14
N TRP A 143 -9.08 -0.89 -21.78
CA TRP A 143 -9.56 -2.26 -21.71
C TRP A 143 -8.88 -3.22 -22.71
N GLY A 144 -7.69 -2.85 -23.20
CA GLY A 144 -6.91 -3.59 -24.21
C GLY A 144 -7.07 -3.05 -25.63
N ASP A 145 -7.66 -1.87 -25.79
CA ASP A 145 -7.89 -1.22 -27.08
C ASP A 145 -6.68 -0.43 -27.57
N TYR A 146 -5.81 0.02 -26.65
CA TYR A 146 -4.64 0.84 -26.95
C TYR A 146 -3.31 0.13 -26.66
N PRO A 147 -2.29 0.26 -27.53
CA PRO A 147 -0.96 -0.28 -27.30
C PRO A 147 -0.18 0.54 -26.26
N ASP A 148 1.03 0.08 -25.94
CA ASP A 148 2.08 0.83 -25.22
C ASP A 148 1.68 1.36 -23.83
N ALA A 149 0.61 0.83 -23.24
CA ALA A 149 0.15 1.17 -21.90
C ALA A 149 0.43 0.07 -20.87
N GLY A 150 0.85 -1.12 -21.32
CA GLY A 150 1.18 -2.23 -20.44
C GLY A 150 2.54 -2.05 -19.75
N ILE A 151 2.65 -2.58 -18.53
CA ILE A 151 3.89 -2.63 -17.76
C ILE A 151 4.50 -4.03 -17.89
N ASP A 152 5.82 -4.08 -18.09
CA ASP A 152 6.58 -5.34 -18.04
C ASP A 152 6.88 -5.73 -16.59
N LEU A 153 6.15 -6.73 -16.10
CA LEU A 153 6.34 -7.36 -14.80
C LEU A 153 7.06 -8.71 -14.89
N THR A 154 7.79 -8.99 -15.98
CA THR A 154 8.58 -10.22 -16.14
C THR A 154 9.54 -10.42 -14.96
N ARG A 155 9.73 -11.71 -14.58
CA ARG A 155 10.52 -12.22 -13.43
C ARG A 155 9.90 -12.03 -12.04
N THR A 156 8.75 -11.40 -11.96
CA THR A 156 7.90 -11.45 -10.77
C THR A 156 7.41 -12.89 -10.57
N THR A 157 7.22 -13.33 -9.34
CA THR A 157 6.69 -14.66 -9.02
C THR A 157 5.45 -14.61 -8.15
N THR A 158 5.21 -13.49 -7.46
CA THR A 158 4.07 -13.35 -6.57
C THR A 158 3.50 -11.93 -6.59
N LEU A 159 2.19 -11.84 -6.36
CA LEU A 159 1.56 -10.63 -5.86
C LEU A 159 1.07 -10.88 -4.44
N THR A 160 1.36 -9.96 -3.53
CA THR A 160 0.89 -10.01 -2.14
C THR A 160 0.11 -8.77 -1.78
N PHE A 161 -0.87 -8.93 -0.90
CA PHE A 161 -1.70 -7.84 -0.39
C PHE A 161 -2.25 -8.22 0.98
N TRP A 162 -2.70 -7.22 1.73
CA TRP A 162 -3.43 -7.42 2.97
C TRP A 162 -4.90 -7.14 2.76
N ALA A 163 -5.75 -7.98 3.34
CA ALA A 163 -7.19 -7.75 3.35
C ALA A 163 -7.80 -8.06 4.72
N ARG A 164 -8.84 -7.32 5.07
CA ARG A 164 -9.75 -7.64 6.18
C ARG A 164 -11.19 -7.33 5.79
N GLY A 165 -12.12 -8.14 6.24
CA GLY A 165 -13.54 -7.81 6.26
C GLY A 165 -13.85 -6.76 7.31
N GLU A 166 -15.02 -6.12 7.21
CA GLU A 166 -15.52 -5.25 8.27
C GLU A 166 -16.02 -6.07 9.46
N ASN A 167 -16.79 -7.13 9.18
CA ASN A 167 -17.34 -8.03 10.19
C ASN A 167 -16.63 -9.39 10.21
N GLY A 168 -15.97 -9.76 9.11
CA GLY A 168 -15.48 -11.12 8.88
C GLY A 168 -16.60 -12.00 8.31
N GLY A 169 -16.24 -12.91 7.40
CA GLY A 169 -17.19 -13.74 6.67
C GLY A 169 -17.49 -13.25 5.25
N GLU A 170 -17.13 -12.01 4.91
CA GLU A 170 -17.23 -11.45 3.56
C GLU A 170 -16.49 -12.34 2.56
N ARG A 171 -17.13 -12.61 1.42
CA ARG A 171 -16.58 -13.46 0.36
C ARG A 171 -16.25 -12.60 -0.85
N VAL A 172 -14.98 -12.57 -1.23
CA VAL A 172 -14.46 -11.73 -2.31
C VAL A 172 -13.50 -12.54 -3.17
N GLU A 173 -13.57 -12.40 -4.49
CA GLU A 173 -12.58 -12.92 -5.43
C GLU A 173 -11.52 -11.85 -5.70
N PHE A 174 -10.25 -12.18 -5.46
CA PHE A 174 -9.11 -11.33 -5.82
C PHE A 174 -8.36 -11.93 -7.00
N PHE A 175 -7.93 -11.08 -7.93
CA PHE A 175 -7.29 -11.52 -9.15
C PHE A 175 -6.31 -10.49 -9.73
N VAL A 176 -5.54 -10.95 -10.71
CA VAL A 176 -4.68 -10.14 -11.57
C VAL A 176 -4.87 -10.59 -13.02
N PHE A 177 -4.48 -9.74 -13.97
CA PHE A 177 -4.50 -10.01 -15.41
C PHE A 177 -5.89 -10.30 -16.04
N GLY A 178 -5.92 -10.50 -17.35
CA GLY A 178 -7.13 -10.82 -18.11
C GLY A 178 -7.81 -9.62 -18.76
N VAL A 179 -7.26 -8.40 -18.65
CA VAL A 179 -7.74 -7.25 -19.43
C VAL A 179 -7.64 -7.58 -20.92
N GLY A 180 -8.71 -7.33 -21.66
CA GLY A 180 -8.78 -7.63 -23.10
C GLY A 180 -8.87 -9.11 -23.47
N ARG A 181 -9.11 -10.00 -22.49
CA ARG A 181 -9.31 -11.44 -22.70
C ARG A 181 -10.71 -11.88 -22.30
N ASP A 182 -11.18 -12.94 -22.92
CA ASP A 182 -12.42 -13.60 -22.50
C ASP A 182 -12.25 -14.18 -21.08
N PRO A 183 -13.16 -13.89 -20.14
CA PRO A 183 -13.01 -14.33 -18.75
C PRO A 183 -13.23 -15.84 -18.54
N ALA A 184 -13.84 -16.55 -19.50
CA ALA A 184 -14.11 -17.97 -19.43
C ALA A 184 -13.04 -18.81 -20.16
N THR A 185 -12.63 -18.39 -21.36
CA THR A 185 -11.64 -19.15 -22.16
C THR A 185 -10.21 -18.64 -21.97
N GLY A 186 -10.04 -17.37 -21.60
CA GLY A 186 -8.74 -16.70 -21.53
C GLY A 186 -8.20 -16.25 -22.89
N ASP A 187 -8.96 -16.44 -23.97
CA ASP A 187 -8.55 -16.05 -25.31
C ASP A 187 -8.55 -14.53 -25.47
N PRO A 188 -7.61 -13.96 -26.25
CA PRO A 188 -7.64 -12.55 -26.62
C PRO A 188 -8.95 -12.17 -27.32
N ILE A 189 -9.63 -11.13 -26.84
CA ILE A 189 -10.81 -10.51 -27.48
C ILE A 189 -10.58 -9.05 -27.86
N LYS A 190 -9.41 -8.51 -27.50
CA LYS A 190 -8.95 -7.15 -27.81
C LYS A 190 -7.58 -7.19 -28.47
N PRO A 191 -7.18 -6.14 -29.21
CA PRO A 191 -5.91 -6.13 -29.95
C PRO A 191 -4.67 -6.10 -29.04
N TYR A 192 -4.76 -5.48 -27.85
CA TYR A 192 -3.65 -5.34 -26.92
C TYR A 192 -4.04 -5.85 -25.53
N PRO A 193 -4.35 -7.15 -25.38
CA PRO A 193 -4.75 -7.72 -24.11
C PRO A 193 -3.56 -7.85 -23.15
N ASP A 194 -3.83 -8.14 -21.89
CA ASP A 194 -2.82 -8.66 -20.98
C ASP A 194 -2.13 -9.88 -21.60
N SER A 195 -0.86 -10.11 -21.27
CA SER A 195 -0.13 -11.28 -21.78
C SER A 195 -0.68 -12.60 -21.23
N SER A 196 -1.16 -12.59 -19.98
CA SER A 196 -1.77 -13.75 -19.33
C SER A 196 -3.30 -13.60 -19.19
N PRO A 197 -4.05 -14.71 -19.23
CA PRO A 197 -5.43 -14.77 -18.74
C PRO A 197 -5.52 -14.40 -17.25
N LYS A 198 -6.75 -14.13 -16.78
CA LYS A 198 -7.03 -13.86 -15.36
C LYS A 198 -6.46 -14.97 -14.48
N VAL A 199 -5.70 -14.58 -13.45
CA VAL A 199 -5.23 -15.46 -12.38
C VAL A 199 -5.90 -15.02 -11.08
N SER A 200 -6.57 -15.95 -10.41
CA SER A 200 -7.48 -15.65 -9.30
C SER A 200 -7.29 -16.63 -8.15
N LEU A 201 -7.56 -16.17 -6.93
CA LEU A 201 -7.68 -17.02 -5.74
C LEU A 201 -9.01 -17.76 -5.66
N GLY A 202 -9.94 -17.46 -6.56
CA GLY A 202 -11.36 -17.73 -6.35
C GLY A 202 -11.92 -16.90 -5.19
N TYR A 203 -13.14 -17.20 -4.77
CA TYR A 203 -13.76 -16.55 -3.62
C TYR A 203 -13.11 -17.00 -2.32
N VAL A 204 -12.47 -16.07 -1.63
CA VAL A 204 -11.92 -16.28 -0.28
C VAL A 204 -12.86 -15.65 0.74
N THR A 205 -12.94 -16.27 1.92
CA THR A 205 -13.67 -15.71 3.07
C THR A 205 -12.70 -14.88 3.91
N LEU A 206 -13.00 -13.60 4.10
CA LEU A 206 -12.17 -12.67 4.84
C LEU A 206 -12.35 -12.82 6.35
N ASN A 207 -11.25 -12.63 7.09
CA ASN A 207 -11.28 -12.42 8.53
C ASN A 207 -11.56 -10.94 8.83
N ASN A 208 -12.07 -10.63 10.02
CA ASN A 208 -12.16 -9.24 10.52
C ASN A 208 -10.82 -8.67 11.01
N THR A 209 -9.73 -9.42 10.82
CA THR A 209 -8.36 -8.99 11.11
C THR A 209 -7.53 -9.03 9.82
N TRP A 210 -6.56 -8.12 9.73
CA TRP A 210 -5.66 -8.04 8.59
C TRP A 210 -4.95 -9.37 8.36
N THR A 211 -5.21 -9.96 7.21
CA THR A 211 -4.63 -11.22 6.77
C THR A 211 -3.88 -10.98 5.46
N LYS A 212 -2.67 -11.53 5.34
CA LYS A 212 -1.88 -11.45 4.11
C LYS A 212 -2.34 -12.54 3.14
N TYR A 213 -2.61 -12.15 1.92
CA TYR A 213 -2.93 -13.03 0.80
C TYR A 213 -1.80 -13.01 -0.23
N THR A 214 -1.70 -14.07 -1.03
CA THR A 214 -0.66 -14.23 -2.04
C THR A 214 -1.24 -14.92 -3.26
N ILE A 215 -1.07 -14.29 -4.43
CA ILE A 215 -1.38 -14.87 -5.73
C ILE A 215 -0.07 -15.38 -6.33
N ASP A 216 -0.03 -16.67 -6.66
CA ASP A 216 1.11 -17.30 -7.32
C ASP A 216 1.12 -16.97 -8.82
N LEU A 217 2.23 -16.42 -9.28
CA LEU A 217 2.44 -15.97 -10.66
C LEU A 217 3.56 -16.75 -11.36
N ILE A 218 4.05 -17.82 -10.75
CA ILE A 218 5.09 -18.66 -11.36
C ILE A 218 4.62 -19.19 -12.71
N GLY A 219 5.47 -18.98 -13.73
CA GLY A 219 5.21 -19.43 -15.10
C GLY A 219 4.15 -18.63 -15.86
N LYS A 220 3.66 -17.52 -15.31
CA LYS A 220 2.76 -16.60 -16.03
C LYS A 220 3.57 -15.65 -16.91
N ASP A 221 3.04 -15.33 -18.08
CA ASP A 221 3.61 -14.31 -18.96
C ASP A 221 3.19 -12.92 -18.44
N MET A 222 4.17 -12.10 -18.11
CA MET A 222 4.01 -10.78 -17.52
C MET A 222 4.71 -9.69 -18.35
N SER A 223 5.00 -9.98 -19.62
CA SER A 223 5.67 -9.04 -20.52
C SER A 223 4.83 -7.81 -20.85
N TYR A 224 3.51 -7.92 -20.77
CA TYR A 224 2.56 -6.81 -20.94
C TYR A 224 1.37 -6.95 -19.99
N VAL A 225 1.31 -6.07 -18.99
CA VAL A 225 0.25 -6.03 -17.95
C VAL A 225 -0.43 -4.65 -17.93
N LEU A 226 -1.72 -4.62 -18.27
CA LEU A 226 -2.66 -3.52 -18.11
C LEU A 226 -3.41 -3.60 -16.79
N GLY A 227 -3.82 -4.80 -16.37
CA GLY A 227 -4.60 -5.05 -15.15
C GLY A 227 -3.72 -5.51 -13.99
N GLY A 228 -3.36 -4.58 -13.10
CA GLY A 228 -2.42 -4.83 -12.01
C GLY A 228 -3.01 -5.56 -10.82
N PHE A 229 -4.26 -5.33 -10.47
CA PHE A 229 -4.96 -6.02 -9.37
C PHE A 229 -6.45 -5.75 -9.48
N GLY A 230 -7.29 -6.73 -9.19
CA GLY A 230 -8.73 -6.55 -9.18
C GLY A 230 -9.41 -7.35 -8.09
N TRP A 231 -10.62 -6.94 -7.78
CA TRP A 231 -11.53 -7.70 -6.94
C TRP A 231 -12.93 -7.68 -7.53
N VAL A 232 -13.67 -8.77 -7.33
CA VAL A 232 -15.10 -8.84 -7.58
C VAL A 232 -15.81 -9.53 -6.43
N THR A 233 -17.06 -9.17 -6.24
CA THR A 233 -17.97 -9.90 -5.39
C THR A 233 -19.37 -9.96 -6.00
N ASN A 234 -20.22 -10.79 -5.44
CA ASN A 234 -21.61 -10.89 -5.84
C ASN A 234 -22.51 -11.22 -4.65
N THR A 235 -23.81 -11.02 -4.89
CA THR A 235 -24.87 -11.23 -3.91
C THR A 235 -24.97 -12.66 -3.40
N ASP A 236 -24.85 -13.66 -4.28
CA ASP A 236 -24.99 -15.07 -3.92
C ASP A 236 -23.87 -15.51 -2.97
N GLU A 237 -22.63 -15.12 -3.26
CA GLU A 237 -21.46 -15.42 -2.43
C GLU A 237 -21.53 -14.76 -1.05
N ASN A 238 -22.28 -13.66 -0.90
CA ASN A 238 -22.41 -12.95 0.38
C ASN A 238 -23.79 -13.12 1.03
N ASN A 239 -24.53 -14.17 0.67
CA ASN A 239 -25.83 -14.49 1.27
C ASN A 239 -26.81 -13.30 1.28
N ASN A 240 -26.82 -12.53 0.19
CA ASN A 240 -27.64 -11.32 0.06
C ASN A 240 -27.34 -10.21 1.08
N GLN A 241 -26.11 -10.15 1.60
CA GLN A 241 -25.68 -9.07 2.49
C GLN A 241 -24.77 -8.08 1.76
N ASP A 242 -24.90 -6.81 2.12
CA ASP A 242 -23.93 -5.79 1.73
C ASP A 242 -22.55 -6.17 2.27
N THR A 243 -21.53 -5.90 1.47
CA THR A 243 -20.16 -6.32 1.73
C THR A 243 -19.28 -5.08 1.86
N THR A 244 -18.61 -4.93 3.00
CA THR A 244 -17.58 -3.92 3.23
C THR A 244 -16.28 -4.62 3.63
N PHE A 245 -15.19 -4.27 2.98
CA PHE A 245 -13.88 -4.82 3.28
C PHE A 245 -12.76 -3.85 2.91
N TYR A 246 -11.56 -4.13 3.40
CA TYR A 246 -10.42 -3.25 3.30
C TYR A 246 -9.24 -3.94 2.66
N LEU A 247 -8.48 -3.18 1.88
CA LEU A 247 -7.25 -3.63 1.22
C LEU A 247 -6.11 -2.70 1.55
N ASP A 248 -4.91 -3.25 1.62
CA ASP A 248 -3.69 -2.49 1.85
C ASP A 248 -2.47 -3.19 1.26
N ASP A 249 -1.40 -2.43 1.03
CA ASP A 249 -0.05 -2.94 0.77
C ASP A 249 0.03 -3.95 -0.42
N ILE A 250 -0.63 -3.61 -1.54
CA ILE A 250 -0.76 -4.43 -2.75
C ILE A 250 0.51 -4.30 -3.60
N ARG A 251 1.29 -5.38 -3.71
CA ARG A 251 2.61 -5.33 -4.34
C ARG A 251 3.05 -6.63 -5.01
N TYR A 252 3.79 -6.47 -6.09
CA TYR A 252 4.52 -7.52 -6.79
C TYR A 252 5.95 -7.64 -6.25
N ASP A 253 6.49 -8.86 -6.21
CA ASP A 253 7.88 -9.16 -5.80
C ASP A 253 8.91 -8.85 -6.91
N LYS A 254 8.83 -7.65 -7.49
CA LYS A 254 9.70 -7.20 -8.57
C LYS A 254 10.78 -6.26 -8.05
N SER A 255 12.00 -6.79 -7.92
CA SER A 255 13.18 -5.97 -7.65
C SER A 255 13.73 -5.35 -8.92
N ARG A 256 14.05 -4.06 -8.84
CA ARG A 256 14.59 -3.23 -9.92
C ARG A 256 15.76 -2.35 -9.46
N LEU A 257 16.64 -2.90 -8.62
CA LEU A 257 17.79 -2.17 -8.04
C LEU A 257 18.83 -1.68 -9.07
N ASN A 258 18.71 -2.04 -10.35
CA ASN A 258 19.56 -1.52 -11.42
C ASN A 258 18.93 -0.33 -12.16
N ASP A 259 17.66 -0.02 -11.89
CA ASP A 259 16.96 1.10 -12.51
C ASP A 259 17.33 2.42 -11.80
N PRO A 260 17.15 3.57 -12.47
CA PRO A 260 17.25 4.87 -11.82
C PRO A 260 16.34 4.95 -10.59
N ARG A 261 16.89 5.39 -9.45
CA ARG A 261 16.13 5.53 -8.20
C ARG A 261 15.15 6.68 -8.31
N PHE A 262 13.94 6.48 -7.78
CA PHE A 262 12.97 7.53 -7.59
C PHE A 262 13.02 7.96 -6.13
N LEU A 263 13.42 9.20 -5.89
CA LEU A 263 13.51 9.80 -4.56
C LEU A 263 12.39 10.81 -4.40
N VAL A 264 11.65 10.70 -3.30
CA VAL A 264 10.67 11.72 -2.90
C VAL A 264 11.39 12.88 -2.22
N SER A 265 10.93 14.12 -2.48
CA SER A 265 11.46 15.31 -1.83
C SER A 265 11.30 15.31 -0.31
N TYR A 266 10.23 14.69 0.20
CA TYR A 266 9.97 14.52 1.63
C TYR A 266 8.96 13.39 1.85
N GLU A 267 8.86 12.94 3.10
CA GLU A 267 7.87 11.99 3.55
C GLU A 267 6.92 12.68 4.53
N THR A 268 5.62 12.48 4.33
CA THR A 268 4.57 12.91 5.27
C THR A 268 4.39 11.87 6.35
N ILE A 269 3.99 12.28 7.55
CA ILE A 269 3.66 11.37 8.64
C ILE A 269 2.14 11.08 8.69
N PRO A 270 1.70 9.94 9.22
CA PRO A 270 0.28 9.73 9.51
C PRO A 270 -0.21 10.77 10.52
N SER A 271 -1.02 11.73 10.07
CA SER A 271 -1.57 12.77 10.93
C SER A 271 -2.91 13.30 10.41
N SER A 272 -3.64 14.01 11.28
CA SER A 272 -4.87 14.71 10.91
C SER A 272 -4.61 16.10 10.33
N LEU A 273 -3.36 16.49 10.10
CA LEU A 273 -3.02 17.79 9.53
C LEU A 273 -3.23 17.76 8.01
N ASP A 274 -3.80 18.83 7.47
CA ASP A 274 -4.00 18.97 6.03
C ASP A 274 -2.68 18.86 5.25
N PHE A 275 -1.58 19.35 5.82
CA PHE A 275 -0.25 19.23 5.24
C PHE A 275 0.09 17.78 4.91
N ASP A 276 -0.01 16.87 5.89
CA ASP A 276 0.37 15.48 5.69
C ASP A 276 -0.55 14.73 4.72
N ASN A 277 -1.74 15.27 4.43
CA ASN A 277 -2.71 14.68 3.50
C ASN A 277 -2.59 15.26 2.07
N ILE A 278 -2.38 16.56 1.94
CA ILE A 278 -2.32 17.28 0.65
C ILE A 278 -0.94 17.16 0.03
N MET A 279 0.11 17.17 0.85
CA MET A 279 1.49 17.28 0.40
C MET A 279 2.10 15.90 0.02
N LYS A 280 1.28 14.85 -0.09
CA LYS A 280 1.73 13.52 -0.53
C LYS A 280 2.15 13.59 -2.00
N ASN A 281 3.41 13.24 -2.29
CA ASN A 281 3.97 13.17 -3.65
C ASN A 281 3.95 14.51 -4.42
N ILE A 282 4.04 15.65 -3.72
CA ILE A 282 4.25 16.95 -4.36
C ILE A 282 5.75 17.17 -4.55
N ALA A 283 6.16 17.42 -5.80
CA ALA A 283 7.50 17.87 -6.12
C ALA A 283 7.60 19.40 -5.99
N PHE A 284 8.58 19.89 -5.23
CA PHE A 284 8.91 21.30 -5.21
C PHE A 284 10.07 21.58 -6.17
N THR A 285 9.89 22.53 -7.08
CA THR A 285 10.91 22.92 -8.06
C THR A 285 12.20 23.47 -7.45
N TYR A 286 12.18 23.85 -6.16
CA TYR A 286 13.37 24.29 -5.43
C TYR A 286 14.24 23.16 -4.89
N ASP A 287 13.83 21.90 -5.09
CA ASP A 287 14.64 20.72 -4.79
C ASP A 287 15.67 20.52 -5.91
N ASN A 288 16.55 21.51 -6.07
CA ASN A 288 17.62 21.44 -7.03
C ASN A 288 18.65 20.43 -6.52
N ALA A 289 18.59 19.21 -7.07
CA ALA A 289 19.76 18.35 -7.11
C ALA A 289 20.85 19.02 -7.98
N TRP A 290 21.64 19.90 -7.37
CA TRP A 290 23.01 20.14 -7.82
C TRP A 290 23.87 19.10 -7.13
N PHE A 291 24.06 17.96 -7.79
CA PHE A 291 25.21 17.07 -7.57
C PHE A 291 25.74 16.63 -8.93
#